data_AF-A0A8J7JEB1-F1
#
_entry.id   AF-A0A8J7JEB1-F1
#
_cell.length_a   1.000
_cell.length_b   1.000
_cell.length_c   1.000
_cell.angle_alpha   90.00
_cell.angle_beta   90.00
_cell.angle_gamma   90.00
#
_symmetry.space_group_name_H-M   'P 1'
#
loop_
_entity.id
_entity.type
_entity.pdbx_description
1 polymer ?
#
loop_
_entity_poly.entity_id
_entity_poly.type
_entity_poly.pdbx_seq_one_letter_code
_entity_poly.pdbx_strand_id
1 'polypeptide(L)'
;MKKIVVAVLLALSLAAVVHAEESGKESTDAPKAAPQSQKDECILNSKDCGDQALSIQTKIDRLKQEIEKGTRVYTPQEIQKLKNRLKAAEDVLDELLFHPTNY
;
A
#
# COMPACT_ATOMS: atom_id res chain seq x y z
N MET A 1 64.58 15.59 32.40
CA MET A 1 63.90 14.66 33.34
C MET A 1 62.55 15.23 33.72
N LYS A 2 61.55 14.33 33.89
CA LYS A 2 60.10 14.52 34.18
C LYS A 2 59.25 14.79 32.92
N LYS A 3 58.70 13.78 32.21
CA LYS A 3 57.66 12.76 32.53
C LYS A 3 56.22 13.32 32.56
N ILE A 4 55.35 12.67 31.77
CA ILE A 4 53.94 12.26 32.07
C ILE A 4 52.87 13.37 31.83
N VAL A 5 51.68 13.17 31.25
CA VAL A 5 50.96 11.99 30.69
C VAL A 5 49.81 12.47 29.78
N VAL A 6 49.45 11.62 28.82
CA VAL A 6 48.28 11.69 27.93
C VAL A 6 46.98 11.49 28.72
N ALA A 7 46.00 12.40 28.59
CA ALA A 7 44.66 12.20 29.11
C ALA A 7 43.71 11.80 27.96
N VAL A 8 43.45 10.50 27.84
CA VAL A 8 42.39 9.92 27.01
C VAL A 8 41.08 10.10 27.77
N LEU A 9 40.15 10.87 27.22
CA LEU A 9 38.78 10.96 27.73
C LEU A 9 37.92 9.91 27.03
N LEU A 10 37.80 8.77 27.71
CA LEU A 10 36.87 7.69 27.43
C LEU A 10 35.49 8.11 27.96
N ALA A 11 34.56 8.48 27.07
CA ALA A 11 33.16 8.64 27.42
C ALA A 11 32.47 7.27 27.31
N LEU A 12 32.31 6.63 28.46
CA LEU A 12 31.55 5.41 28.68
C LEU A 12 30.06 5.78 28.81
N SER A 13 29.24 5.46 27.82
CA SER A 13 27.78 5.53 27.95
C SER A 13 27.21 4.11 28.08
N LEU A 14 27.00 3.69 29.33
CA LEU A 14 26.20 2.52 29.70
C LEU A 14 24.73 2.96 29.78
N ALA A 15 23.89 2.39 28.91
CA ALA A 15 22.46 2.23 29.15
C ALA A 15 22.07 0.82 28.71
N ALA A 16 21.15 0.25 29.49
CA ALA A 16 21.08 -1.17 29.80
C ALA A 16 20.46 -2.06 28.71
N VAL A 17 20.86 -3.33 28.81
CA VAL A 17 20.36 -4.54 28.17
C VAL A 17 18.84 -4.58 28.08
N VAL A 18 18.31 -4.78 26.87
CA VAL A 18 16.99 -5.36 26.63
C VAL A 18 17.16 -6.53 25.65
N HIS A 19 16.57 -7.66 26.03
CA HIS A 19 16.50 -8.98 25.40
C HIS A 19 16.87 -9.09 23.91
N ALA A 20 17.82 -9.98 23.63
CA ALA A 20 17.91 -10.64 22.34
C ALA A 20 16.86 -11.75 22.29
N GLU A 21 15.78 -11.52 21.55
CA GLU A 21 14.97 -12.57 20.94
C GLU A 21 14.77 -12.25 19.46
N GLU A 22 14.77 -13.34 18.70
CA GLU A 22 14.68 -13.47 17.25
C GLU A 22 13.37 -12.89 16.71
N SER A 23 13.41 -11.99 15.72
CA SER A 23 12.47 -11.95 14.59
C SER A 23 12.47 -10.64 13.82
N GLY A 24 12.37 -10.77 12.51
CA GLY A 24 11.52 -9.89 11.72
C GLY A 24 12.15 -8.61 11.22
N LYS A 25 12.60 -8.66 9.96
CA LYS A 25 12.73 -7.53 9.03
C LYS A 25 11.87 -6.32 9.44
N GLU A 26 12.56 -5.24 9.80
CA GLU A 26 12.02 -3.89 9.71
C GLU A 26 11.76 -3.60 8.23
N SER A 27 10.50 -3.80 7.81
CA SER A 27 9.99 -3.35 6.53
C SER A 27 10.00 -1.83 6.55
N THR A 28 11.03 -1.25 5.94
CA THR A 28 11.06 0.15 5.59
C THR A 28 9.94 0.39 4.57
N ASP A 29 8.74 0.70 5.04
CA ASP A 29 7.68 1.31 4.22
C ASP A 29 8.12 2.75 3.90
N ALA A 30 9.12 2.87 3.04
CA ALA A 30 9.30 4.07 2.26
C ALA A 30 8.06 4.20 1.37
N PRO A 31 7.32 5.33 1.38
CA PRO A 31 6.34 5.59 0.34
C PRO A 31 7.13 5.63 -0.98
N LYS A 32 7.09 4.53 -1.72
CA LYS A 32 7.72 4.41 -3.02
C LYS A 32 7.13 5.51 -3.89
N ALA A 33 7.95 6.51 -4.16
CA ALA A 33 7.63 7.65 -5.00
C ALA A 33 6.86 7.18 -6.24
N ALA A 34 5.64 7.70 -6.40
CA ALA A 34 4.74 7.35 -7.49
C ALA A 34 5.45 7.59 -8.83
N PRO A 35 5.72 6.55 -9.64
CA PRO A 35 6.23 6.77 -10.97
C PRO A 35 5.05 7.19 -11.85
N GLN A 36 5.35 8.13 -12.75
CA GLN A 36 4.48 8.64 -13.80
C GLN A 36 3.54 7.57 -14.39
N SER A 37 2.23 7.85 -14.38
CA SER A 37 1.19 7.12 -15.14
C SER A 37 1.26 5.59 -15.06
N GLN A 38 1.58 5.01 -13.91
CA GLN A 38 1.47 3.56 -13.77
C GLN A 38 0.02 3.14 -13.60
N LYS A 39 -0.35 2.10 -14.34
CA LYS A 39 -1.65 1.43 -14.22
C LYS A 39 -1.76 0.82 -12.83
N ASP A 40 -2.94 0.89 -12.24
CA ASP A 40 -3.26 0.10 -11.05
C ASP A 40 -3.60 -1.33 -11.50
N GLU A 41 -2.58 -2.19 -11.55
CA GLU A 41 -2.71 -3.59 -11.96
C GLU A 41 -3.60 -4.41 -11.01
N CYS A 42 -3.69 -4.00 -9.74
CA CYS A 42 -4.60 -4.62 -8.79
C CYS A 42 -6.06 -4.33 -9.17
N ILE A 43 -6.41 -3.08 -9.48
CA ILE A 43 -7.79 -2.75 -9.84
C ILE A 43 -8.15 -3.25 -11.26
N LEU A 44 -7.20 -3.24 -12.19
CA LEU A 44 -7.43 -3.65 -13.58
C LEU A 44 -7.49 -5.17 -13.75
N ASN A 45 -6.54 -5.88 -13.13
CA ASN A 45 -6.30 -7.30 -13.36
C ASN A 45 -6.41 -8.16 -12.11
N SER A 46 -6.64 -7.57 -10.93
CA SER A 46 -6.61 -8.29 -9.65
C SER A 46 -5.28 -8.99 -9.40
N LYS A 47 -4.20 -8.45 -9.98
CA LYS A 47 -2.82 -8.95 -9.84
C LYS A 47 -2.10 -8.14 -8.78
N ASP A 48 -1.22 -8.80 -8.03
CA ASP A 48 -0.32 -8.16 -7.06
C ASP A 48 -1.05 -7.28 -6.04
N CYS A 49 -2.29 -7.65 -5.67
CA CYS A 49 -3.10 -6.89 -4.72
C CYS A 49 -2.64 -7.02 -3.26
N GLY A 50 -1.79 -7.99 -2.94
CA GLY A 50 -1.45 -8.32 -1.55
C GLY A 50 -2.71 -8.62 -0.71
N ASP A 51 -2.67 -8.26 0.58
CA ASP A 51 -3.80 -8.40 1.51
C ASP A 51 -4.79 -7.23 1.45
N GLN A 52 -4.86 -6.50 0.32
CA GLN A 52 -5.79 -5.38 0.14
C GLN A 52 -7.23 -5.88 -0.05
N ALA A 53 -7.84 -6.36 1.04
CA ALA A 53 -9.29 -6.41 1.15
C ALA A 53 -9.82 -4.98 1.22
N LEU A 54 -10.06 -4.36 0.06
CA LEU A 54 -10.71 -3.05 -0.01
C LEU A 54 -12.18 -3.19 0.35
N SER A 55 -12.72 -2.24 1.12
CA SER A 55 -14.17 -2.10 1.23
C SER A 55 -14.77 -1.84 -0.16
N ILE A 56 -16.02 -2.24 -0.35
CA ILE A 56 -16.69 -2.09 -1.65
C ILE A 56 -16.78 -0.62 -2.08
N GLN A 57 -16.99 0.32 -1.14
CA GLN A 57 -16.98 1.76 -1.44
C GLN A 57 -15.59 2.22 -1.90
N THR A 58 -14.51 1.83 -1.18
CA THR A 58 -13.14 2.19 -1.58
C THR A 58 -12.79 1.66 -2.97
N LYS A 59 -13.27 0.46 -3.30
CA LYS A 59 -13.09 -0.14 -4.63
C LYS A 59 -13.79 0.67 -5.71
N ILE A 60 -15.03 1.11 -5.47
CA ILE A 60 -15.80 1.97 -6.39
C ILE A 60 -15.07 3.29 -6.63
N ASP A 61 -14.60 3.94 -5.57
CA ASP A 61 -13.92 5.24 -5.68
C ASP A 61 -12.60 5.13 -6.46
N ARG A 62 -11.79 4.10 -6.18
CA ARG A 62 -10.56 3.84 -6.94
C ARG A 62 -10.85 3.57 -8.42
N LEU A 63 -11.89 2.77 -8.72
CA LEU A 63 -12.27 2.50 -10.10
C LEU A 63 -12.67 3.78 -10.85
N LYS A 64 -13.41 4.69 -10.21
CA LYS A 64 -13.75 6.00 -10.78
C LYS A 64 -12.49 6.83 -11.06
N GLN A 65 -11.57 6.92 -10.10
CA GLN A 65 -10.30 7.63 -10.27
C GLN A 65 -9.45 7.07 -11.42
N GLU A 66 -9.34 5.74 -11.55
CA GLU A 66 -8.58 5.15 -12.65
C GLU A 66 -9.24 5.35 -14.02
N ILE A 67 -10.57 5.32 -14.09
CA ILE A 67 -11.31 5.61 -15.32
C ILE A 67 -11.12 7.07 -15.75
N GLU A 68 -11.09 8.01 -14.80
CA GLU A 68 -10.84 9.44 -15.06
C GLU A 68 -9.47 9.70 -15.67
N LYS A 69 -8.47 8.85 -15.38
CA LYS A 69 -7.15 8.92 -16.05
C LYS A 69 -7.26 8.67 -17.55
N GLY A 70 -8.30 7.94 -17.99
CA GLY A 70 -8.64 7.74 -19.39
C GLY A 70 -7.50 7.17 -20.23
N THR A 71 -7.46 7.57 -21.51
CA THR A 71 -6.50 7.03 -22.48
C THR A 71 -5.06 7.51 -22.28
N ARG A 72 -4.83 8.39 -21.29
CA ARG A 72 -3.48 8.79 -20.88
C ARG A 72 -2.72 7.65 -20.22
N VAL A 73 -3.44 6.73 -19.57
CA VAL A 73 -2.86 5.64 -18.75
C VAL A 73 -3.32 4.27 -19.24
N TYR A 74 -4.57 4.16 -19.68
CA TYR A 74 -5.19 2.90 -20.07
C TYR A 74 -5.50 2.85 -21.56
N THR A 75 -5.43 1.68 -22.16
CA THR A 75 -6.00 1.48 -23.50
C THR A 75 -7.53 1.55 -23.46
N PRO A 76 -8.24 1.80 -24.58
CA PRO A 76 -9.70 1.78 -24.61
C PRO A 76 -10.31 0.47 -24.09
N GLN A 77 -9.66 -0.65 -24.36
CA GLN A 77 -10.08 -1.97 -23.88
C GLN A 77 -9.93 -2.10 -22.36
N GLU A 78 -8.84 -1.58 -21.80
CA GLU A 78 -8.63 -1.56 -20.35
C GLU A 78 -9.61 -0.62 -19.64
N ILE A 79 -9.91 0.55 -20.22
CA ILE A 79 -10.94 1.45 -19.69
C ILE A 79 -12.30 0.74 -19.67
N GLN A 80 -12.65 0.00 -20.73
CA GLN A 80 -13.88 -0.80 -20.74
C GLN A 80 -13.87 -1.87 -19.64
N LYS A 81 -12.72 -2.51 -19.39
CA LYS A 81 -12.56 -3.46 -18.29
C LYS A 81 -12.76 -2.81 -16.93
N LEU A 82 -12.19 -1.62 -16.70
CA LEU A 82 -12.40 -0.84 -15.47
C LEU A 82 -13.88 -0.48 -15.28
N LYS A 83 -14.57 -0.03 -16.33
CA LYS A 83 -16.01 0.26 -16.29
C LYS A 83 -16.86 -0.98 -15.95
N ASN A 84 -16.54 -2.13 -16.54
CA ASN A 84 -17.24 -3.38 -16.23
C ASN A 84 -17.05 -3.77 -14.75
N ARG A 85 -15.83 -3.59 -14.22
CA ARG A 85 -15.54 -3.84 -12.80
C ARG A 85 -16.24 -2.85 -11.87
N LEU A 86 -16.34 -1.57 -12.28
CA LEU A 86 -17.08 -0.55 -11.54
C LEU A 86 -18.55 -0.93 -11.42
N LYS A 87 -19.18 -1.27 -12.55
CA LYS A 87 -20.56 -1.73 -12.56
C LYS A 87 -20.79 -2.93 -11.64
N ALA A 88 -19.93 -3.95 -11.72
CA ALA A 88 -20.05 -5.11 -10.85
C ALA A 88 -19.92 -4.76 -9.35
N ALA A 89 -19.06 -3.80 -9.00
CA ALA A 89 -18.91 -3.36 -7.62
C ALA A 89 -20.13 -2.55 -7.12
N GLU A 90 -20.70 -1.70 -7.98
CA GLU A 90 -21.93 -0.96 -7.69
C GLU A 90 -23.13 -1.91 -7.57
N ASP A 91 -23.25 -2.91 -8.44
CA ASP A 91 -24.32 -3.92 -8.40
C ASP A 91 -24.25 -4.73 -7.07
N VAL A 92 -23.06 -5.14 -6.63
CA VAL A 92 -22.88 -5.81 -5.32
C VAL A 92 -23.26 -4.88 -4.17
N LEU A 93 -22.88 -3.61 -4.23
CA LEU A 93 -23.25 -2.66 -3.19
C LEU A 93 -24.76 -2.45 -3.13
N ASP A 94 -25.43 -2.36 -4.28
CA ASP A 94 -26.89 -2.26 -4.37
C ASP A 94 -27.58 -3.50 -3.78
N GLU A 95 -27.08 -4.69 -4.10
CA GLU A 95 -27.58 -5.94 -3.51
C GLU A 95 -27.45 -5.93 -1.98
N LEU A 96 -26.29 -5.56 -1.44
CA LEU A 96 -26.06 -5.50 0.00
C LEU A 96 -26.95 -4.47 0.72
N LEU A 97 -27.30 -3.37 0.07
CA LEU A 97 -28.05 -2.28 0.69
C LEU A 97 -29.57 -2.40 0.54
N PHE A 98 -30.04 -2.94 -0.60
CA PHE A 98 -31.46 -2.87 -0.97
C PHE A 98 -32.08 -4.23 -1.23
N HIS A 99 -31.27 -5.25 -1.50
CA HIS A 99 -31.73 -6.63 -1.69
C HIS A 99 -30.95 -7.60 -0.79
N PRO A 100 -30.87 -7.36 0.54
CA PRO A 100 -30.16 -8.28 1.42
C PRO A 100 -30.81 -9.65 1.30
N THR A 101 -30.14 -10.56 0.62
CA THR A 101 -30.50 -11.96 0.59
C THR A 101 -30.43 -12.44 2.04
N ASN A 102 -31.58 -12.84 2.58
CA ASN A 102 -31.66 -13.41 3.93
C ASN A 102 -30.94 -14.76 3.87
N TYR A 103 -29.64 -14.75 4.20
CA TYR A 103 -28.84 -15.95 4.44
C TYR A 103 -29.10 -16.49 5.84
#